data_AF-A0A3N4K442-F1
#
_entry.id   AF-A0A3N4K442-F1
#
_cell.length_a   1.000
_cell.length_b   1.000
_cell.length_c   1.000
_cell.angle_alpha   90.00
_cell.angle_beta   90.00
_cell.angle_gamma   90.00
#
_symmetry.space_group_name_H-M   'P 1'
#
loop_
_entity.id
_entity.type
_entity.pdbx_description
1 polymer ?
#
loop_
_entity_poly.entity_id
_entity_poly.type
_entity_poly.pdbx_seq_one_letter_code
_entity_poly.pdbx_strand_id
1 'polypeptide(L)'
;MIFFPSICLFLLTAALSVRALPIAADSTSTLVARYTPNAAEIRYCIWPPNVNFCFRAYAHGDEAINAARNSFPANTLHNGKGDAFRHCYWCARMTIDMGKDVAKIFGDLHEEGDDNPAAERDMDLTNNATGRQYGEEAKRGGGSDGDKYARAFTKCKNEADLGHLRVIL
;
A
#
# COMPACT_ATOMS: atom_id res chain seq x y z
N MET A 1 25.50 38.63 -66.06
CA MET A 1 25.72 39.22 -64.73
C MET A 1 24.39 39.21 -64.00
N ILE A 2 24.29 38.31 -63.04
CA ILE A 2 23.15 38.09 -62.15
C ILE A 2 23.33 39.06 -60.99
N PHE A 3 22.30 39.81 -60.58
CA PHE A 3 22.03 40.25 -59.20
C PHE A 3 20.80 41.18 -59.22
N PHE A 4 19.67 40.69 -58.72
CA PHE A 4 18.57 41.52 -58.21
C PHE A 4 18.39 41.22 -56.71
N PRO A 5 18.05 42.22 -55.88
CA PRO A 5 18.30 42.21 -54.45
C PRO A 5 17.17 41.58 -53.63
N SER A 6 17.57 41.11 -52.44
CA SER A 6 16.81 40.85 -51.22
C SER A 6 15.29 41.07 -51.26
N ILE A 7 14.55 39.96 -51.36
CA ILE A 7 13.21 39.86 -50.79
C ILE A 7 13.39 39.47 -49.32
N CYS A 8 13.19 40.42 -48.42
CA CYS A 8 13.07 40.15 -47.00
C CYS A 8 11.88 40.97 -46.51
N LEU A 9 10.69 40.38 -46.41
CA LEU A 9 9.66 40.95 -45.54
C LEU A 9 8.47 40.01 -45.20
N PHE A 10 8.33 39.80 -43.89
CA PHE A 10 7.19 39.38 -43.07
C PHE A 10 6.48 38.05 -43.35
N LEU A 11 6.99 36.99 -42.70
CA LEU A 11 6.11 35.94 -42.18
C LEU A 11 5.38 36.47 -40.93
N LEU A 12 4.08 36.72 -41.05
CA LEU A 12 3.20 36.81 -39.89
C LEU A 12 3.14 35.43 -39.23
N THR A 13 3.83 35.23 -38.11
CA THR A 13 3.51 34.12 -37.21
C THR A 13 2.33 34.55 -36.35
N ALA A 14 1.14 34.03 -36.66
CA ALA A 14 0.01 34.06 -35.74
C ALA A 14 0.38 33.22 -34.50
N ALA A 15 0.73 33.88 -33.40
CA ALA A 15 0.89 33.22 -32.11
C ALA A 15 -0.50 32.83 -31.59
N LEU A 16 -0.90 31.57 -31.83
CA LEU A 16 -2.00 30.96 -31.09
C LEU A 16 -1.58 30.86 -29.62
N SER A 17 -2.04 31.79 -28.79
CA SER A 17 -1.89 31.64 -27.35
C SER A 17 -2.78 30.47 -26.92
N VAL A 18 -2.18 29.31 -26.68
CA VAL A 18 -2.84 28.27 -25.90
C VAL A 18 -2.90 28.81 -24.47
N ARG A 19 -4.01 29.46 -24.12
CA ARG A 19 -4.32 29.70 -22.71
C ARG A 19 -4.53 28.32 -22.10
N ALA A 20 -3.54 27.86 -21.33
CA ALA A 20 -3.74 26.76 -20.42
C ALA A 20 -4.89 27.17 -19.49
N LEU A 21 -6.05 26.52 -19.66
CA LEU A 21 -7.10 26.58 -18.66
C LEU A 21 -6.48 26.11 -17.34
N PRO A 22 -6.71 26.80 -16.21
CA PRO A 22 -6.25 26.27 -14.94
C PRO A 22 -6.96 24.92 -14.76
N ILE A 23 -6.17 23.84 -14.77
CA ILE A 23 -6.62 22.57 -14.22
C ILE A 23 -6.94 22.91 -12.78
N ALA A 24 -8.23 22.94 -12.44
CA ALA A 24 -8.64 22.90 -11.06
C ALA A 24 -7.96 21.67 -10.48
N ALA A 25 -6.96 21.88 -9.62
CA ALA A 25 -6.49 20.84 -8.74
C ALA A 25 -7.73 20.42 -7.95
N ASP A 26 -8.31 19.28 -8.32
CA ASP A 26 -9.41 18.70 -7.58
C ASP A 26 -8.86 18.36 -6.20
N SER A 27 -9.11 19.29 -5.27
CA SER A 27 -8.78 19.15 -3.86
C SER A 27 -9.78 18.23 -3.17
N THR A 28 -10.16 17.13 -3.83
CA THR A 28 -10.58 15.93 -3.11
C THR A 28 -9.32 15.31 -2.52
N SER A 29 -8.76 16.01 -1.52
CA SER A 29 -7.93 15.41 -0.49
C SER A 29 -8.82 14.51 0.35
N THR A 30 -9.36 13.43 -0.24
CA THR A 30 -9.44 12.18 0.49
C THR A 30 -8.03 11.94 0.97
N LEU A 31 -7.82 12.08 2.28
CA LEU A 31 -6.54 11.81 2.91
C LEU A 31 -6.23 10.33 2.67
N VAL A 32 -5.65 9.99 1.50
CA VAL A 32 -5.24 8.62 1.19
C VAL A 32 -4.18 8.32 2.23
N ALA A 33 -4.55 7.49 3.20
CA ALA A 33 -3.65 7.18 4.26
C ALA A 33 -2.51 6.34 3.68
N ARG A 34 -1.29 6.84 3.85
CA ARG A 34 -0.10 6.24 3.28
C ARG A 34 0.59 5.36 4.32
N TYR A 35 1.11 4.24 3.83
CA TYR A 35 2.02 3.38 4.53
C TYR A 35 3.26 4.15 4.94
N THR A 36 3.65 3.97 6.20
CA THR A 36 4.83 4.62 6.77
C THR A 36 5.81 3.52 7.16
N PRO A 37 6.90 3.33 6.40
CA PRO A 37 7.90 2.33 6.76
C PRO A 37 8.74 2.81 7.94
N ASN A 38 9.13 1.89 8.80
CA ASN A 38 10.03 2.17 9.91
C ASN A 38 11.51 2.12 9.49
N ALA A 39 12.43 2.34 10.45
CA ALA A 39 13.86 2.36 10.18
C ALA A 39 14.43 1.00 9.67
N ALA A 40 13.86 -0.12 10.12
CA ALA A 40 14.29 -1.45 9.71
C ALA A 40 13.90 -1.72 8.25
N GLU A 41 12.68 -1.38 7.86
CA GLU A 41 12.19 -1.45 6.48
C GLU A 41 13.01 -0.53 5.57
N ILE A 42 13.24 0.73 5.96
CA ILE A 42 14.06 1.67 5.19
C ILE A 42 15.46 1.10 4.94
N ARG A 43 16.11 0.56 5.98
CA ARG A 43 17.44 -0.05 5.86
C ARG A 43 17.43 -1.24 4.90
N TYR A 44 16.40 -2.07 4.95
CA TYR A 44 16.23 -3.19 4.02
C TYR A 44 16.04 -2.71 2.57
N CYS A 45 15.28 -1.64 2.38
CA CYS A 45 14.90 -1.10 1.07
C CYS A 45 15.94 -0.24 0.38
N ILE A 46 16.99 0.21 1.09
CA ILE A 46 18.14 0.91 0.48
C ILE A 46 18.98 -0.05 -0.39
N TRP A 47 18.89 -1.37 -0.17
CA TRP A 47 19.62 -2.35 -0.98
C TRP A 47 18.96 -2.53 -2.35
N PRO A 48 19.63 -2.24 -3.48
CA PRO A 48 18.98 -2.12 -4.79
C PRO A 48 18.13 -3.33 -5.24
N PRO A 49 18.55 -4.59 -5.00
CA PRO A 49 17.74 -5.74 -5.39
C PRO A 49 16.44 -5.90 -4.58
N ASN A 50 16.28 -5.23 -3.44
CA ASN A 50 15.04 -5.29 -2.64
C ASN A 50 13.98 -4.26 -3.07
N VAL A 51 14.37 -3.25 -3.85
CA VAL A 51 13.54 -2.07 -4.15
C VAL A 51 12.18 -2.45 -4.75
N ASN A 52 12.12 -3.44 -5.63
CA ASN A 52 10.85 -3.89 -6.21
C ASN A 52 9.89 -4.47 -5.15
N PHE A 53 10.42 -5.30 -4.25
CA PHE A 53 9.62 -5.87 -3.17
C PHE A 53 9.12 -4.78 -2.21
N CYS A 54 9.96 -3.78 -1.92
CA CYS A 54 9.59 -2.66 -1.05
C CYS A 54 8.42 -1.86 -1.61
N PHE A 55 8.48 -1.47 -2.89
CA PHE A 55 7.37 -0.73 -3.52
C PHE A 55 6.05 -1.50 -3.46
N ARG A 56 6.09 -2.81 -3.67
CA ARG A 56 4.91 -3.68 -3.63
C ARG A 56 4.40 -3.90 -2.20
N ALA A 57 5.29 -4.12 -1.24
CA ALA A 57 4.93 -4.23 0.17
C ALA A 57 4.22 -2.97 0.67
N TYR A 58 4.76 -1.79 0.35
CA TYR A 58 4.17 -0.51 0.74
C TYR A 58 2.83 -0.26 0.05
N ALA A 59 2.70 -0.58 -1.24
CA ALA A 59 1.43 -0.48 -1.95
C ALA A 59 0.35 -1.39 -1.33
N HIS A 60 0.71 -2.61 -0.92
CA HIS A 60 -0.20 -3.47 -0.17
C HIS A 60 -0.51 -2.93 1.23
N GLY A 61 0.43 -2.20 1.83
CA GLY A 61 0.24 -1.51 3.09
C GLY A 61 -0.79 -0.39 2.97
N ASP A 62 -0.67 0.48 1.96
CA ASP A 62 -1.65 1.54 1.63
C ASP A 62 -3.06 0.95 1.51
N GLU A 63 -3.17 -0.14 0.77
CA GLU A 63 -4.42 -0.85 0.55
C GLU A 63 -5.02 -1.42 1.85
N ALA A 64 -4.20 -2.03 2.71
CA ALA A 64 -4.66 -2.58 3.99
C ALA A 64 -5.07 -1.49 4.98
N ILE A 65 -4.33 -0.38 4.99
CA ILE A 65 -4.63 0.81 5.78
C ILE A 65 -6.00 1.39 5.38
N ASN A 66 -6.24 1.58 4.09
CA ASN A 66 -7.51 2.12 3.59
C ASN A 66 -8.67 1.15 3.86
N ALA A 67 -8.44 -0.15 3.65
CA ALA A 67 -9.40 -1.20 3.98
C ALA A 67 -9.81 -1.17 5.47
N ALA A 68 -8.84 -1.01 6.38
CA ALA A 68 -9.11 -0.95 7.82
C ALA A 68 -9.93 0.30 8.19
N ARG A 69 -9.52 1.47 7.71
CA ARG A 69 -10.25 2.75 7.91
C ARG A 69 -11.69 2.70 7.43
N ASN A 70 -11.95 2.03 6.31
CA ASN A 70 -13.28 1.94 5.73
C ASN A 70 -14.16 0.87 6.41
N SER A 71 -13.56 -0.08 7.13
CA SER A 71 -14.26 -1.26 7.65
C SER A 71 -14.47 -1.24 9.16
N PHE A 72 -13.70 -0.45 9.90
CA PHE A 72 -13.65 -0.48 11.36
C PHE A 72 -13.73 0.92 11.99
N PRO A 73 -14.29 1.04 13.22
CA PRO A 73 -14.29 2.31 13.96
C PRO A 73 -12.88 2.86 14.19
N ALA A 74 -12.72 4.18 14.12
CA ALA A 74 -11.42 4.85 14.22
C ALA A 74 -10.65 4.51 15.51
N ASN A 75 -11.36 4.34 16.63
CA ASN A 75 -10.78 3.98 17.93
C ASN A 75 -10.31 2.51 18.02
N THR A 76 -10.47 1.72 16.95
CA THR A 76 -10.00 0.33 16.89
C THR A 76 -8.83 0.14 15.92
N LEU A 77 -8.34 1.23 15.30
CA LEU A 77 -7.27 1.20 14.29
C LEU A 77 -5.86 1.11 14.89
N HIS A 78 -5.75 1.13 16.21
CA HIS A 78 -4.53 0.89 16.96
C HIS A 78 -4.87 -0.06 18.11
N ASN A 79 -4.14 -1.17 18.24
CA ASN A 79 -4.28 -2.22 19.23
C ASN A 79 -5.65 -2.96 19.27
N GLY A 80 -6.66 -2.46 18.55
CA GLY A 80 -7.99 -3.04 18.42
C GLY A 80 -8.19 -3.86 17.16
N LYS A 81 -9.45 -4.27 16.91
CA LYS A 81 -9.79 -5.17 15.80
C LYS A 81 -9.50 -4.62 14.40
N GLY A 82 -9.59 -3.30 14.21
CA GLY A 82 -9.27 -2.66 12.93
C GLY A 82 -7.77 -2.72 12.64
N ASP A 83 -6.96 -2.64 13.69
CA ASP A 83 -5.53 -2.83 13.64
C ASP A 83 -5.16 -4.28 13.31
N ALA A 84 -5.72 -5.22 14.07
CA ALA A 84 -5.54 -6.64 13.85
C ALA A 84 -5.91 -7.07 12.41
N PHE A 85 -7.02 -6.54 11.89
CA PHE A 85 -7.41 -6.70 10.49
C PHE A 85 -6.37 -6.14 9.52
N ARG A 86 -5.84 -4.93 9.77
CA ARG A 86 -4.83 -4.29 8.90
C ARG A 86 -3.62 -5.19 8.73
N HIS A 87 -3.05 -5.68 9.84
CA HIS A 87 -1.87 -6.57 9.84
C HIS A 87 -2.16 -7.90 9.13
N CYS A 88 -3.31 -8.52 9.43
CA CYS A 88 -3.76 -9.73 8.74
C CYS A 88 -3.87 -9.51 7.23
N TYR A 89 -4.59 -8.48 6.80
CA TYR A 89 -4.87 -8.28 5.39
C TYR A 89 -3.62 -7.86 4.61
N TRP A 90 -2.77 -7.01 5.19
CA TRP A 90 -1.50 -6.62 4.59
C TRP A 90 -0.61 -7.85 4.30
N CYS A 91 -0.38 -8.68 5.31
CA CYS A 91 0.41 -9.91 5.15
C CYS A 91 -0.22 -10.90 4.17
N ALA A 92 -1.56 -10.98 4.13
CA ALA A 92 -2.25 -11.83 3.16
C ALA A 92 -2.05 -11.35 1.72
N ARG A 93 -2.16 -10.04 1.46
CA ARG A 93 -1.92 -9.47 0.13
C ARG A 93 -0.48 -9.69 -0.34
N MET A 94 0.50 -9.42 0.53
CA MET A 94 1.91 -9.69 0.21
C MET A 94 2.16 -11.17 -0.07
N THR A 95 1.48 -12.07 0.63
CA THR A 95 1.62 -13.52 0.40
C THR A 95 1.05 -13.96 -0.95
N ILE A 96 -0.08 -13.37 -1.35
CA ILE A 96 -0.68 -13.58 -2.67
C ILE A 96 0.28 -13.12 -3.78
N ASP A 97 0.85 -11.92 -3.61
CA ASP A 97 1.66 -11.23 -4.63
C ASP A 97 3.12 -11.71 -4.72
N MET A 98 3.77 -11.90 -3.57
CA MET A 98 5.22 -12.11 -3.45
C MET A 98 5.58 -13.42 -2.73
N GLY A 99 4.59 -14.15 -2.21
CA GLY A 99 4.79 -15.37 -1.44
C GLY A 99 5.00 -15.12 0.05
N LYS A 100 4.74 -16.15 0.86
CA LYS A 100 4.72 -16.07 2.32
C LYS A 100 6.07 -15.64 2.93
N ASP A 101 7.19 -16.03 2.30
CA ASP A 101 8.53 -15.79 2.86
C ASP A 101 8.89 -14.31 2.75
N VAL A 102 8.59 -13.68 1.61
CA VAL A 102 8.75 -12.22 1.43
C VAL A 102 7.79 -11.46 2.36
N ALA A 103 6.53 -11.90 2.45
CA ALA A 103 5.57 -11.30 3.37
C ALA A 103 6.03 -11.37 4.84
N LYS A 104 6.71 -12.45 5.23
CA LYS A 104 7.29 -12.59 6.57
C LYS A 104 8.41 -11.57 6.80
N ILE A 105 9.31 -11.38 5.83
CA ILE A 105 10.40 -10.40 5.96
C ILE A 105 9.83 -9.00 6.24
N PHE A 106 8.86 -8.53 5.44
CA PHE A 106 8.28 -7.20 5.66
C PHE A 106 7.48 -7.10 6.95
N GLY A 107 6.68 -8.11 7.28
CA GLY A 107 5.96 -8.15 8.54
C GLY A 107 6.91 -8.08 9.74
N ASP A 108 7.98 -8.89 9.75
CA ASP A 108 8.96 -8.89 10.84
C ASP A 108 9.71 -7.55 10.92
N LEU A 109 10.13 -6.98 9.79
CA LEU A 109 10.79 -5.67 9.74
C LEU A 109 9.90 -4.56 10.27
N HIS A 110 8.60 -4.55 9.92
CA HIS A 110 7.64 -3.56 10.40
C HIS A 110 7.49 -3.58 11.93
N GLU A 111 7.60 -4.76 12.55
CA GLU A 111 7.56 -4.86 14.01
C GLU A 111 8.94 -4.69 14.69
N GLU A 112 10.03 -4.57 13.91
CA GLU A 112 11.40 -4.38 14.43
C GLU A 112 11.81 -2.93 14.63
N GLY A 113 11.28 -2.02 13.81
CA GLY A 113 11.76 -0.64 13.75
C GLY A 113 10.99 0.35 14.63
N ASP A 114 10.01 -0.14 15.39
CA ASP A 114 9.22 0.68 16.30
C ASP A 114 9.57 0.30 17.74
N ASP A 115 9.81 1.28 18.61
CA ASP A 115 9.98 1.11 20.07
C ASP A 115 8.66 0.67 20.75
N ASN A 116 7.83 -0.10 20.04
CA ASN A 116 6.52 -0.53 20.47
C ASN A 116 6.63 -1.44 21.68
N PRO A 117 5.66 -1.36 22.62
CA PRO A 117 5.58 -2.29 23.73
C PRO A 117 5.59 -3.75 23.23
N ALA A 118 6.26 -4.64 23.96
CA ALA A 118 6.39 -6.04 23.56
C ALA A 118 5.05 -6.74 23.29
N ALA A 119 3.98 -6.32 23.99
CA ALA A 119 2.62 -6.86 23.79
C ALA A 119 2.01 -6.45 22.43
N GLU A 120 2.25 -5.22 21.99
CA GLU A 120 1.77 -4.70 20.69
C GLU A 120 2.49 -5.43 19.56
N ARG A 121 3.83 -5.49 19.63
CA ARG A 121 4.64 -6.28 18.70
C ARG A 121 4.18 -7.74 18.59
N ASP A 122 3.86 -8.39 19.71
CA ASP A 122 3.41 -9.79 19.71
C ASP A 122 2.00 -9.94 19.10
N MET A 123 1.10 -8.97 19.33
CA MET A 123 -0.20 -8.90 18.65
C MET A 123 -0.01 -8.79 17.14
N ASP A 124 0.81 -7.84 16.69
CA ASP A 124 1.02 -7.58 15.27
C ASP A 124 1.73 -8.74 14.57
N LEU A 125 2.78 -9.31 15.16
CA LEU A 125 3.44 -10.52 14.64
C LEU A 125 2.47 -11.70 14.54
N THR A 126 1.58 -11.87 15.52
CA THR A 126 0.55 -12.92 15.49
C THR A 126 -0.41 -12.71 14.32
N ASN A 127 -0.92 -11.50 14.15
CA ASN A 127 -1.87 -11.18 13.09
C ASN A 127 -1.21 -11.21 11.69
N ASN A 128 0.05 -10.80 11.58
CA ASN A 128 0.88 -10.94 10.39
C ASN A 128 1.03 -12.43 10.00
N ALA A 129 1.28 -13.31 10.97
CA ALA A 129 1.36 -14.75 10.72
C ALA A 129 0.04 -15.35 10.22
N THR A 130 -1.07 -14.98 10.85
CA THR A 130 -2.43 -15.35 10.40
C THR A 130 -2.71 -14.85 8.98
N GLY A 131 -2.31 -13.61 8.68
CA GLY A 131 -2.41 -13.04 7.34
C GLY A 131 -1.70 -13.88 6.28
N ARG A 132 -0.46 -14.32 6.55
CA ARG A 132 0.27 -15.21 5.63
C ARG A 132 -0.45 -16.53 5.39
N GLN A 133 -1.03 -17.13 6.44
CA GLN A 133 -1.83 -18.34 6.27
C GLN A 133 -3.03 -18.10 5.35
N TYR A 134 -3.80 -17.04 5.57
CA TYR A 134 -4.98 -16.72 4.76
C TYR A 134 -4.62 -16.31 3.33
N GLY A 135 -3.46 -15.70 3.11
CA GLY A 135 -2.93 -15.45 1.78
C GLY A 135 -2.67 -16.73 0.99
N GLU A 136 -2.04 -17.74 1.61
CA GLU A 136 -1.85 -19.06 0.99
C GLU A 136 -3.18 -19.77 0.70
N GLU A 137 -4.13 -19.73 1.64
CA GLU A 137 -5.49 -20.26 1.43
C GLU A 137 -6.19 -19.57 0.26
N ALA A 138 -6.12 -18.24 0.18
CA ALA A 138 -6.70 -17.48 -0.92
C ALA A 138 -6.08 -17.86 -2.27
N LYS A 139 -4.76 -18.09 -2.34
CA LYS A 139 -4.08 -18.55 -3.57
C LYS A 139 -4.57 -19.93 -4.03
N ARG A 140 -4.77 -20.87 -3.10
CA ARG A 140 -5.28 -22.23 -3.42
C ARG A 140 -6.67 -22.20 -4.06
N GLY A 141 -7.47 -21.18 -3.76
CA GLY A 141 -8.77 -20.96 -4.40
C GLY A 141 -8.73 -20.55 -5.88
N GLY A 142 -7.56 -20.25 -6.46
CA GLY A 142 -7.42 -19.90 -7.88
C GLY A 142 -7.98 -18.52 -8.26
N GLY A 143 -8.28 -18.30 -9.55
CA GLY A 143 -8.83 -17.04 -10.06
C GLY A 143 -7.80 -15.91 -10.22
N SER A 144 -8.29 -14.71 -10.50
CA SER A 144 -7.47 -13.50 -10.65
C SER A 144 -6.87 -13.07 -9.32
N ASP A 145 -5.87 -12.19 -9.34
CA ASP A 145 -5.33 -11.62 -8.10
C ASP A 145 -6.37 -10.80 -7.35
N GLY A 146 -7.27 -10.11 -8.07
CA GLY A 146 -8.42 -9.44 -7.47
C GLY A 146 -9.31 -10.39 -6.66
N ASP A 147 -9.60 -11.58 -7.20
CA ASP A 147 -10.41 -12.59 -6.50
C ASP A 147 -9.71 -13.10 -5.24
N LYS A 148 -8.38 -13.28 -5.31
CA LYS A 148 -7.56 -13.71 -4.16
C LYS A 148 -7.54 -12.63 -3.08
N TYR A 149 -7.34 -11.37 -3.45
CA TYR A 149 -7.36 -10.25 -2.51
C TYR A 149 -8.75 -10.11 -1.87
N ALA A 150 -9.83 -10.24 -2.64
CA ALA A 150 -11.19 -10.20 -2.10
C ALA A 150 -11.45 -11.32 -1.08
N ARG A 151 -11.00 -12.55 -1.35
CA ARG A 151 -11.12 -13.66 -0.38
C ARG A 151 -10.30 -13.40 0.89
N ALA A 152 -9.06 -12.93 0.74
CA ALA A 152 -8.22 -12.57 1.88
C ALA A 152 -8.83 -11.44 2.72
N PHE A 153 -9.40 -10.42 2.07
CA PHE A 153 -10.12 -9.33 2.72
C PHE A 153 -11.29 -9.88 3.55
N THR A 154 -12.18 -10.65 2.92
CA THR A 154 -13.36 -11.22 3.59
C THR A 154 -12.96 -12.10 4.75
N LYS A 155 -11.93 -12.94 4.59
CA LYS A 155 -11.45 -13.82 5.65
C LYS A 155 -10.88 -13.02 6.83
N CYS A 156 -9.90 -12.15 6.61
CA CYS A 156 -9.33 -11.34 7.69
C CYS A 156 -10.40 -10.49 8.39
N LYS A 157 -11.33 -9.90 7.64
CA LYS A 157 -12.41 -9.08 8.21
C LYS A 157 -13.34 -9.90 9.09
N ASN A 158 -13.80 -11.05 8.61
CA ASN A 158 -14.70 -11.92 9.38
C ASN A 158 -14.04 -12.40 10.68
N GLU A 159 -12.77 -12.79 10.63
CA GLU A 159 -12.03 -13.23 11.83
C GLU A 159 -11.80 -12.07 12.82
N ALA A 160 -11.59 -10.85 12.33
CA ALA A 160 -11.52 -9.66 13.17
C ALA A 160 -12.86 -9.37 13.86
N ASP A 161 -13.98 -9.48 13.13
CA ASP A 161 -15.32 -9.24 13.67
C ASP A 161 -15.79 -10.34 14.64
N LEU A 162 -15.33 -11.58 14.44
CA LEU A 162 -15.55 -12.70 15.36
C LEU A 162 -14.63 -12.68 16.59
N GLY A 163 -13.63 -11.79 16.63
CA GLY A 163 -12.67 -11.70 17.73
C GLY A 163 -11.64 -12.84 17.75
N HIS A 164 -11.40 -13.49 16.61
CA HIS A 164 -10.39 -14.54 16.47
C HIS A 164 -9.00 -14.00 16.12
N LEU A 165 -8.91 -12.75 15.65
CA LEU A 165 -7.63 -12.06 15.56
C LEU A 165 -7.22 -11.51 16.93
N ARG A 166 -5.90 -11.44 17.17
CA ARG A 166 -5.37 -11.00 18.46
C ARG A 166 -5.49 -9.48 18.57
N VAL A 167 -5.88 -9.00 19.75
CA VAL A 167 -5.98 -7.58 20.11
C VAL A 167 -5.40 -7.38 21.51
N ILE A 168 -5.01 -6.16 21.85
CA ILE A 168 -4.71 -5.74 23.21
C ILE A 168 -5.51 -4.47 23.50
N LEU A 169 -6.29 -4.46 24.59
CA LEU A 169 -7.17 -3.35 24.97
C LEU A 169 -6.66 -2.68 26.24
#